data_AF-A0A842S0A3-F1
#
_entry.id   AF-A0A842S0A3-F1
#
_cell.length_a   1.000
_cell.length_b   1.000
_cell.length_c   1.000
_cell.angle_alpha   90.00
_cell.angle_beta   90.00
_cell.angle_gamma   90.00
#
_symmetry.space_group_name_H-M   'P 1'
#
loop_
_entity.id
_entity.type
_entity.pdbx_description
1 polymer ?
#
loop_
_entity_poly.entity_id
_entity_poly.type
_entity_poly.pdbx_seq_one_letter_code
_entity_poly.pdbx_strand_id
1 'polypeptide(L)' 'MKDLILAKKEIKRFPIKHLDFLKSVVKELSNVKDIKEIRYSDIINLITRNNYSGKIYTKLMIWCNYKIRLGESYVNY' A
#
# COMPACT_ATOMS: atom_id res chain seq x y z
N MET A 1 23.98 -4.37 -7.19
CA MET A 1 23.11 -5.58 -7.07
C MET A 1 22.62 -5.84 -5.64
N LYS A 2 23.42 -5.60 -4.59
CA LYS A 2 23.00 -5.73 -3.18
C LYS A 2 21.86 -4.76 -2.78
N ASP A 3 21.86 -3.54 -3.31
CA ASP A 3 20.87 -2.50 -2.96
C ASP A 3 19.45 -2.82 -3.45
N LEU A 4 19.34 -3.48 -4.61
CA LEU A 4 18.06 -3.95 -5.17
C LEU A 4 17.45 -5.09 -4.35
N ILE A 5 18.28 -5.94 -3.73
CA ILE A 5 17.85 -7.03 -2.86
C ILE A 5 17.39 -6.48 -1.51
N LEU A 6 18.12 -5.50 -0.95
CA LEU A 6 17.71 -4.81 0.28
C LEU A 6 16.40 -4.04 0.10
N ALA A 7 16.27 -3.27 -0.98
CA ALA A 7 15.04 -2.55 -1.32
C ALA A 7 13.85 -3.51 -1.47
N LYS A 8 14.03 -4.67 -2.12
CA LYS A 8 13.00 -5.72 -2.18
C LYS A 8 12.64 -6.29 -0.80
N LYS A 9 13.62 -6.51 0.09
CA LYS A 9 13.36 -6.98 1.46
C LYS A 9 12.60 -5.94 2.29
N GLU A 10 12.91 -4.66 2.13
CA GLU A 10 12.21 -3.58 2.83
C GLU A 10 10.77 -3.42 2.34
N ILE A 11 10.55 -3.46 1.03
CA ILE A 11 9.20 -3.42 0.44
C ILE A 11 8.36 -4.59 0.97
N LYS A 12 8.90 -5.81 0.98
CA LYS A 12 8.18 -6.99 1.51
C LYS A 12 7.78 -6.85 2.99
N ARG A 13 8.55 -6.12 3.80
CA ARG A 13 8.30 -5.91 5.23
C ARG A 13 7.48 -4.65 5.54
N PHE A 14 7.05 -3.91 4.54
CA PHE A 14 6.23 -2.71 4.71
C PHE A 14 5.00 -2.94 5.60
N PRO A 15 4.12 -3.94 5.35
CA PRO A 15 2.90 -4.12 6.14
C PRO A 15 3.21 -4.45 7.61
N ILE A 16 4.28 -5.19 7.89
CA ILE A 16 4.69 -5.54 9.26
C ILE A 16 5.18 -4.30 10.03
N LYS A 17 5.96 -3.42 9.37
CA LYS A 17 6.53 -2.22 10.01
C LYS A 17 5.53 -1.07 10.13
N HIS A 18 4.48 -1.07 9.32
CA HIS A 18 3.55 0.05 9.19
C HIS A 18 2.09 -0.41 9.24
N LEU A 19 1.81 -1.46 10.01
CA LEU A 19 0.50 -2.10 10.06
C LEU A 19 -0.61 -1.12 10.45
N ASP A 20 -0.39 -0.30 11.48
CA ASP A 20 -1.40 0.65 11.96
C ASP A 20 -1.70 1.74 10.93
N PHE A 21 -0.67 2.19 10.22
CA PHE A 21 -0.81 3.14 9.12
C PHE A 21 -1.55 2.53 7.92
N LEU A 22 -1.24 1.27 7.57
CA LEU A 22 -1.97 0.57 6.52
C LEU A 22 -3.44 0.39 6.92
N LYS A 23 -3.72 -0.01 8.15
CA LYS A 23 -5.08 -0.12 8.70
C LYS A 23 -5.83 1.20 8.68
N SER A 24 -5.19 2.33 9.00
CA SER A 24 -5.86 3.63 8.95
C SER A 24 -6.25 4.02 7.53
N VAL A 25 -5.38 3.79 6.55
CA VAL A 25 -5.66 4.05 5.12
C VAL A 25 -6.79 3.15 4.61
N VAL A 26 -6.76 1.87 4.98
CA VAL A 26 -7.79 0.89 4.60
C VAL A 26 -9.13 1.24 5.26
N LYS A 27 -9.12 1.69 6.51
CA LYS A 27 -10.33 2.17 7.21
C LYS A 27 -10.94 3.38 6.51
N GLU A 28 -10.11 4.33 6.10
CA GLU A 28 -10.56 5.51 5.34
C GLU A 28 -11.28 5.09 4.05
N LEU A 29 -10.72 4.12 3.31
CA LEU A 29 -11.35 3.56 2.11
C LEU A 29 -12.66 2.83 2.41
N SER A 30 -12.71 2.05 3.49
CA SER A 30 -13.91 1.29 3.87
C SER A 30 -15.10 2.19 4.23
N ASN A 31 -14.85 3.42 4.65
CA ASN A 31 -15.90 4.39 4.99
C ASN A 31 -16.56 5.01 3.74
N VAL A 32 -15.96 4.89 2.55
CA VAL A 32 -16.39 5.63 1.34
C VAL A 32 -17.49 4.91 0.57
N LYS A 33 -17.66 3.60 0.75
CA LYS A 33 -18.84 2.80 0.38
C LYS A 33 -18.58 1.36 0.81
N ASP A 34 -19.61 0.53 0.73
CA ASP A 34 -19.71 -0.92 1.00
C ASP A 34 -18.69 -1.79 0.20
N ILE A 35 -17.42 -1.41 0.22
CA ILE A 35 -16.30 -2.02 -0.50
C ILE A 35 -15.92 -3.24 0.31
N LYS A 36 -16.47 -4.40 -0.09
CA LYS A 36 -16.15 -5.71 0.50
C LYS A 36 -14.66 -6.06 0.37
N GLU A 37 -13.99 -5.54 -0.64
CA GLU A 37 -12.58 -5.83 -0.93
C GLU A 37 -11.84 -4.58 -1.39
N ILE A 38 -10.87 -4.13 -0.60
CA ILE A 38 -10.03 -2.97 -0.96
C ILE A 38 -8.89 -3.45 -1.85
N ARG A 39 -8.76 -2.85 -3.03
CA ARG A 39 -7.68 -3.14 -3.98
C ARG A 39 -6.46 -2.27 -3.72
N TYR A 40 -5.30 -2.76 -4.10
CA TYR A 40 -4.07 -1.97 -4.05
C TYR A 40 -4.15 -0.70 -4.92
N SER A 41 -4.91 -0.74 -6.02
CA SER A 41 -5.22 0.43 -6.85
C SER A 41 -6.03 1.49 -6.11
N ASP A 42 -6.92 1.08 -5.21
CA ASP A 42 -7.78 2.00 -4.46
C ASP A 42 -6.95 2.81 -3.47
N ILE A 43 -5.97 2.17 -2.82
CA ILE A 43 -4.97 2.85 -1.99
C ILE A 43 -4.16 3.87 -2.81
N ILE A 44 -3.65 3.48 -3.97
CA ILE A 44 -2.89 4.39 -4.85
C ILE A 44 -3.76 5.58 -5.28
N ASN A 45 -5.03 5.32 -5.62
CA ASN A 45 -5.98 6.35 -6.02
C ASN A 45 -6.29 7.30 -4.86
N LEU A 46 -6.48 6.80 -3.64
CA LEU A 46 -6.69 7.63 -2.44
C LEU A 46 -5.52 8.59 -2.23
N ILE A 47 -4.30 8.05 -2.20
CA ILE A 47 -3.07 8.84 -1.98
C ILE A 47 -2.94 9.93 -3.04
N THR A 48 -3.19 9.59 -4.30
CA THR A 48 -3.06 10.52 -5.42
C THR A 48 -4.16 11.59 -5.39
N ARG A 49 -5.41 11.21 -5.16
CA ARG A 49 -6.57 12.14 -5.14
C ARG A 49 -6.52 13.11 -3.96
N ASN A 50 -6.10 12.65 -2.79
CA ASN A 50 -5.97 13.48 -1.59
C ASN A 50 -4.62 14.23 -1.52
N ASN A 51 -3.78 14.09 -2.56
CA ASN A 51 -2.45 14.70 -2.62
C ASN A 51 -1.58 14.40 -1.37
N TYR A 52 -1.68 13.16 -0.86
CA TYR A 52 -0.91 12.75 0.30
C TYR A 52 0.57 12.65 -0.06
N SER A 53 1.38 13.39 0.69
CA SER A 53 2.81 13.51 0.47
C SER A 53 3.59 13.00 1.67
N GLY A 54 4.81 12.53 1.42
CA GLY A 54 5.71 12.03 2.46
C GLY A 54 6.27 10.64 2.17
N LYS A 55 7.43 10.35 2.75
CA LYS A 55 8.19 9.10 2.49
C LYS A 55 7.36 7.84 2.74
N ILE A 56 6.45 7.86 3.71
CA ILE A 56 5.61 6.70 4.05
C ILE A 56 4.57 6.40 2.96
N TYR A 57 3.93 7.43 2.39
CA TYR A 57 2.98 7.28 1.30
C TYR A 57 3.66 6.82 0.01
N THR A 58 4.85 7.35 -0.29
CA THR A 58 5.66 6.87 -1.41
C THR A 58 6.00 5.39 -1.26
N LYS A 59 6.44 4.97 -0.06
CA LYS A 59 6.72 3.55 0.23
C LYS A 59 5.46 2.68 0.13
N LEU A 60 4.31 3.17 0.60
CA LEU A 60 3.02 2.47 0.47
C LEU A 60 2.63 2.27 -1.00
N MET A 61 2.75 3.30 -1.83
CA MET A 61 2.50 3.21 -3.28
C MET A 61 3.45 2.22 -3.97
N ILE A 62 4.73 2.24 -3.61
CA ILE A 62 5.72 1.28 -4.14
C ILE A 62 5.34 -0.15 -3.74
N TRP A 63 4.93 -0.36 -2.49
CA TRP A 63 4.48 -1.66 -2.02
C TRP A 63 3.20 -2.14 -2.72
N CYS A 64 2.21 -1.26 -2.89
CA CYS A 64 0.98 -1.57 -3.63
C CYS A 64 1.30 -1.98 -5.08
N ASN A 65 2.15 -1.21 -5.77
CA ASN A 65 2.59 -1.55 -7.13
C ASN A 65 3.37 -2.87 -7.19
N TYR A 66 4.20 -3.15 -6.18
CA TYR A 66 4.91 -4.42 -6.08
C TYR A 66 3.93 -5.60 -5.96
N LYS A 67 2.89 -5.47 -5.14
CA LYS A 67 1.84 -6.48 -4.97
C LYS A 67 1.02 -6.71 -6.24
N ILE A 68 0.61 -5.64 -6.91
CA ILE A 68 -0.07 -5.72 -8.22
C ILE A 68 0.79 -6.48 -9.24
N ARG A 69 2.11 -6.21 -9.30
CA ARG A 69 3.03 -6.91 -10.20
C ARG A 69 3.22 -8.40 -9.88
N LEU A 70 2.91 -8.83 -8.66
CA LEU A 70 2.90 -10.24 -8.28
C LEU A 70 1.56 -10.94 -8.62
N GLY A 71 0.59 -10.21 -9.17
CA GLY A 71 -0.76 -10.73 -9.44
C GLY A 71 -1.69 -10.66 -8.23
N GLU A 72 -1.27 -10.05 -7.12
CA GLU A 72 -2.15 -9.81 -5.97
C GLU A 72 -2.95 -8.52 -6.21
N SER A 73 -4.28 -8.63 -6.31
CA SER A 73 -5.18 -7.49 -6.60
C SER A 73 -5.77 -6.85 -5.34
N TYR A 74 -5.82 -7.60 -4.23
CA TYR A 74 -6.51 -7.20 -3.01
C TYR A 74 -5.55 -7.08 -1.84
N VAL A 75 -5.87 -6.13 -0.96
CA VAL A 75 -5.10 -5.85 0.23
C VAL A 75 -5.30 -6.96 1.25
N ASN A 76 -4.28 -7.81 1.42
CA ASN A 76 -4.21 -8.83 2.46
C ASN A 76 -2.96 -8.54 3.34
N TYR A 77 -3.15 -8.21 4.61
CA TYR A 77 -2.09 -7.81 5.56
C TYR A 77 -2.25 -8.44 6.94
#